data_AF-A0A662KD88-F1
#
_entry.id   AF-A0A662KD88-F1
#
_cell.length_a   1.000
_cell.length_b   1.000
_cell.length_c   1.000
_cell.angle_alpha   90.00
_cell.angle_beta   90.00
_cell.angle_gamma   90.00
#
_symmetry.space_group_name_H-M   'P 1'
#
loop_
_entity.id
_entity.type
_entity.pdbx_description
1 polymer ?
#
loop_
_entity_poly.entity_id
_entity_poly.type
_entity_poly.pdbx_seq_one_letter_code
_entity_poly.pdbx_strand_id
1 'polypeptide(L)' 'MVEREVLLKVAEAFQQDVGYGRARLDTETRIELDLSIGDIVEIRGGKTTAATVWRAHPNDEGKKIIRIDN' A
#
# COMPACT_ATOMS: atom_id res chain seq x y z
N MET A 1 4.33 -1.79 -22.07
CA MET A 1 4.62 -1.41 -20.67
C MET A 1 4.13 -2.55 -19.82
N VAL A 2 4.97 -3.11 -18.95
CA VAL A 2 4.57 -4.25 -18.11
C VAL A 2 3.93 -3.66 -16.86
N GLU A 3 2.61 -3.69 -16.78
CA GLU A 3 1.89 -3.37 -15.55
C GLU A 3 2.17 -4.48 -14.54
N ARG A 4 2.80 -4.13 -13.41
CA ARG A 4 2.99 -5.06 -12.29
C ARG A 4 1.85 -4.86 -11.31
N GLU A 5 1.07 -5.91 -11.10
CA GLU A 5 -0.06 -5.93 -10.18
C GLU A 5 0.12 -7.04 -9.14
N VAL A 6 -0.38 -6.78 -7.94
CA VAL A 6 -0.32 -7.71 -6.81
C VAL A 6 -1.63 -7.68 -6.05
N LEU A 7 -2.02 -8.82 -5.51
CA LEU A 7 -3.20 -8.94 -4.67
C LEU A 7 -2.79 -8.89 -3.20
N LEU A 8 -3.27 -7.86 -2.51
CA LEU A 8 -2.98 -7.63 -1.08
C LEU A 8 -4.28 -7.65 -0.29
N LYS A 9 -4.17 -7.98 1.00
CA LYS A 9 -5.30 -7.87 1.93
C LYS A 9 -5.37 -6.45 2.48
N VAL A 10 -6.53 -5.83 2.36
CA VAL A 10 -6.78 -4.49 2.92
C VAL A 10 -6.92 -4.59 4.44
N ALA A 11 -6.17 -3.76 5.14
CA ALA A 11 -6.25 -3.56 6.58
C ALA A 11 -6.52 -2.08 6.88
N GLU A 12 -7.12 -1.81 8.04
CA GLU A 12 -7.43 -0.44 8.45
C GLU A 12 -6.14 0.37 8.69
N ALA A 13 -6.13 1.61 8.19
CA ALA A 13 -5.07 2.58 8.49
C ALA A 13 -4.97 2.90 9.98
N PHE A 14 -3.79 3.32 10.40
CA PHE A 14 -3.62 3.88 11.74
C PHE A 14 -4.34 5.23 11.82
N GLN A 15 -4.88 5.59 12.99
CA GLN A 15 -5.54 6.90 13.20
C GLN A 15 -4.71 8.11 12.76
N GLN A 16 -3.38 8.00 12.79
CA GLN A 16 -2.46 9.07 12.38
C GLN A 16 -2.32 9.24 10.86
N ASP A 17 -2.70 8.23 10.08
CA ASP A 17 -2.59 8.23 8.62
C ASP A 17 -3.91 8.55 7.91
N VAL A 18 -5.02 8.62 8.66
CA VAL A 18 -6.36 8.94 8.13
C VAL A 18 -6.37 10.35 7.51
N GLY A 19 -6.87 10.45 6.27
CA GLY A 19 -7.00 11.73 5.55
C GLY A 19 -5.73 12.20 4.83
N TYR A 20 -4.63 11.46 4.93
CA TYR A 20 -3.39 11.76 4.22
C TYR A 20 -3.20 10.93 2.94
N GLY A 21 -4.09 9.98 2.65
CA GLY A 21 -4.01 9.12 1.46
C GLY A 21 -2.73 8.27 1.43
N ARG A 22 -2.39 7.64 2.56
CA ARG A 22 -1.17 6.84 2.69
C ARG A 22 -1.47 5.35 2.56
N ALA A 23 -0.75 4.69 1.66
CA ALA A 23 -0.75 3.25 1.52
C ALA A 23 0.52 2.66 2.13
N ARG A 24 0.40 2.00 3.28
CA ARG A 24 1.55 1.29 3.86
C ARG A 24 1.68 -0.08 3.22
N LEU A 25 2.84 -0.34 2.62
CA LEU A 25 3.19 -1.59 1.95
C LEU A 25 4.42 -2.21 2.60
N ASP A 26 4.41 -3.54 2.70
CA ASP A 26 5.56 -4.29 3.16
C ASP A 26 6.73 -4.22 2.17
N THR A 27 7.93 -4.52 2.65
CA THR A 27 9.14 -4.43 1.84
C THR A 27 9.14 -5.43 0.67
N GLU A 28 8.63 -6.64 0.85
CA GLU A 28 8.57 -7.65 -0.21
C GLU A 28 7.67 -7.18 -1.37
N THR A 29 6.48 -6.68 -1.04
CA THR A 29 5.51 -6.15 -1.99
C THR A 29 6.06 -4.95 -2.77
N ARG A 30 6.77 -4.03 -2.09
CA ARG A 30 7.40 -2.88 -2.75
C ARG A 30 8.49 -3.32 -3.72
N ILE A 31 9.30 -4.32 -3.37
CA ILE A 31 10.34 -4.85 -4.26
C ILE A 31 9.72 -5.57 -5.46
N GLU A 32 8.66 -6.35 -5.26
CA GLU A 32 7.93 -7.05 -6.33
C GLU A 32 7.36 -6.05 -7.36
N LEU A 33 6.77 -4.97 -6.86
CA LEU A 33 6.19 -3.90 -7.67
C LEU A 33 7.20 -2.84 -8.15
N ASP A 34 8.46 -2.90 -7.73
CA ASP A 34 9.50 -1.89 -7.99
C ASP A 34 9.13 -0.47 -7.50
N LEU A 35 8.53 -0.39 -6.32
CA LEU A 35 8.06 0.85 -5.71
C LEU A 35 9.03 1.43 -4.69
N SER A 36 9.17 2.76 -4.71
CA SER A 36 9.88 3.54 -3.71
C SER A 36 8.93 4.21 -2.72
N ILE A 37 9.46 4.62 -1.56
CA ILE A 37 8.70 5.42 -0.59
C ILE A 37 8.43 6.79 -1.23
N GLY A 38 7.17 7.22 -1.22
CA GLY A 38 6.75 8.48 -1.84
C GLY A 38 6.18 8.34 -3.25
N ASP A 39 6.29 7.16 -3.87
CA ASP A 39 5.60 6.89 -5.14
C ASP A 39 4.09 6.84 -4.93
N ILE A 40 3.34 7.12 -5.99
CA ILE A 40 1.88 7.03 -5.97
C ILE A 40 1.48 5.73 -6.65
N VAL A 41 0.66 4.94 -5.96
CA VAL A 41 0.11 3.69 -6.47
C VAL A 41 -1.38 3.83 -6.71
N GLU A 42 -1.85 3.17 -7.77
CA GLU A 42 -3.28 2.97 -8.00
C GLU A 42 -3.73 1.70 -7.28
N ILE A 43 -4.80 1.80 -6.51
CA ILE A 43 -5.41 0.71 -5.77
C ILE A 43 -6.77 0.44 -6.40
N ARG A 44 -6.94 -0.79 -6.91
CA ARG A 44 -8.19 -1.26 -7.51
C ARG A 44 -8.85 -2.27 -6.58
N GLY A 45 -10.00 -1.89 -6.02
CA GLY A 45 -10.84 -2.76 -5.20
C GLY A 45 -12.30 -2.58 -5.57
N GLY A 46 -13.15 -2.26 -4.58
CA GLY A 46 -14.54 -1.85 -4.85
C GLY A 46 -14.67 -0.46 -5.50
N LYS A 47 -13.68 0.40 -5.28
CA LYS A 47 -13.49 1.67 -5.99
C LYS A 47 -12.01 1.77 -6.38
N THR A 48 -11.73 2.52 -7.44
CA THR A 48 -10.36 2.87 -7.80
C THR A 48 -9.96 4.11 -7.00
N THR A 49 -8.84 4.03 -6.30
CA THR A 49 -8.27 5.15 -5.56
C THR A 49 -6.76 5.20 -5.77
N ALA A 50 -6.14 6.34 -5.46
CA ALA A 50 -4.70 6.50 -5.49
C ALA A 50 -4.19 6.86 -4.09
N ALA A 51 -3.03 6.33 -3.73
CA ALA A 51 -2.42 6.58 -2.44
C ALA A 51 -0.90 6.62 -2.55
N THR A 52 -0.26 7.33 -1.62
CA THR A 52 1.19 7.45 -1.57
C THR A 52 1.81 6.32 -0.76
N VAL A 53 2.83 5.67 -1.33
CA VAL A 53 3.51 4.52 -0.76
C VAL A 53 4.32 4.93 0.47
N TRP A 54 4.00 4.29 1.59
CA TRP A 54 4.68 4.44 2.87
C TRP A 54 5.21 3.10 3.39
N ARG A 55 6.17 3.18 4.31
CA ARG A 55 6.72 2.00 4.97
C ARG A 55 5.66 1.28 5.83
N ALA A 56 5.56 -0.04 5.68
CA ALA A 56 4.80 -0.86 6.61
C ALA A 56 5.36 -0.77 8.04
N HIS A 57 4.49 -1.10 8.99
CA HIS A 57 4.91 -1.31 10.37
C HIS A 57 5.74 -2.60 10.46
N PRO A 58 6.79 -2.69 11.29
CA PRO A 58 7.63 -3.89 11.38
C PRO A 58 6.86 -5.20 11.62
N ASN A 59 5.74 -5.12 12.36
CA ASN A 59 4.87 -6.28 12.61
C ASN A 59 4.03 -6.72 11.40
N ASP A 60 3.95 -5.90 10.36
CA ASP A 60 3.16 -6.15 9.15
C ASP A 60 4.03 -6.60 7.97
N GLU A 61 5.35 -6.57 8.12
CA GLU A 61 6.30 -7.07 7.12
C GLU A 61 6.04 -8.55 6.80
N GLY A 62 5.99 -8.90 5.51
CA GLY A 62 5.78 -10.26 5.03
C GLY A 62 4.34 -10.78 5.13
N LYS A 63 3.38 -9.95 5.55
CA LYS A 63 1.95 -10.35 5.64
C LYS A 63 1.15 -10.09 4.37
N LYS A 64 1.72 -9.44 3.35
CA LYS A 64 1.04 -9.04 2.12
C LYS A 64 -0.25 -8.27 2.40
N ILE A 65 -0.14 -7.31 3.33
CA ILE A 65 -1.25 -6.43 3.71
C ILE A 65 -0.96 -5.01 3.26
N ILE A 66 -2.03 -4.31 2.86
CA ILE A 66 -1.99 -2.88 2.58
C ILE A 66 -2.86 -2.17 3.60
N ARG A 67 -2.27 -1.24 4.35
CA ARG A 67 -3.05 -0.36 5.24
C ARG A 67 -3.36 0.94 4.52
N ILE A 68 -4.65 1.20 4.33
CA ILE A 68 -5.19 2.39 3.68
C ILE A 68 -6.36 2.90 4.52
N ASP A 69 -6.57 4.20 4.48
CA ASP A 69 -7.77 4.80 5.05
C ASP A 69 -9.00 4.54 4.18
N ASN A 70 -10.19 4.74 4.76
CA ASN A 70 -11.47 4.55 4.09
C ASN A 70 -11.80 5.72 3.17
#